data_AF-A0A392S8D1-F1
#
_entry.id   AF-A0A392S8D1-F1
#
_cell.length_a   1.000
_cell.length_b   1.000
_cell.length_c   1.000
_cell.angle_alpha   90.00
_cell.angle_beta   90.00
_cell.angle_gamma   90.00
#
_symmetry.space_group_name_H-M   'P 1'
#
loop_
_entity.id
_entity.type
_entity.pdbx_description
1 polymer ?
#
loop_
_entity_poly.entity_id
_entity_poly.type
_entity_poly.pdbx_seq_one_letter_code
_entity_poly.pdbx_strand_id
1 'polypeptide(L)'
;MLGTSSEELHFDPEIERTARANRKAVRQAKQAARVATLDQPSQEEEEDTSSPYIAEEEHIEMAEANPPPPPRRTLGDYGQRNDGEIANLGFQPAN
;
A
#
# COMPACT_ATOMS: atom_id res chain seq x y z
N MET A 1 -9.66 -22.02 17.43
CA MET A 1 -10.33 -20.73 17.22
C MET A 1 -9.51 -19.68 17.95
N LEU A 2 -8.77 -18.81 17.24
CA LEU A 2 -8.09 -17.67 17.86
C LEU A 2 -9.17 -16.62 18.15
N GLY A 3 -9.56 -16.48 19.42
CA GLY A 3 -10.43 -15.39 19.86
C GLY A 3 -9.59 -14.14 20.04
N THR A 4 -9.83 -13.11 19.22
CA THR A 4 -9.33 -11.77 19.48
C THR A 4 -10.31 -11.11 20.45
N SER A 5 -10.12 -11.31 21.75
CA SER A 5 -10.76 -10.46 22.74
C SER A 5 -10.20 -9.05 22.56
N SER A 6 -11.04 -8.10 22.15
CA SER A 6 -10.69 -6.69 22.07
C SER A 6 -10.58 -6.18 23.51
N GLU A 7 -9.39 -6.29 24.10
CA GLU A 7 -9.09 -5.73 25.41
C GLU A 7 -9.16 -4.19 25.29
N GLU A 8 -10.03 -3.57 26.08
CA GLU A 8 -10.14 -2.12 26.12
C GLU A 8 -8.93 -1.55 26.84
N LEU A 9 -7.96 -1.06 26.06
CA LEU A 9 -6.76 -0.43 26.59
C LEU A 9 -7.09 0.99 27.05
N HIS A 10 -7.04 1.23 28.36
CA HIS A 10 -7.21 2.56 28.92
C HIS A 10 -6.02 3.46 28.59
N PHE A 11 -6.32 4.72 28.28
CA PHE A 11 -5.29 5.71 27.98
C PHE A 11 -4.48 6.07 29.23
N ASP A 12 -3.15 5.92 29.12
CA ASP A 12 -2.20 6.36 30.14
C ASP A 12 -1.43 7.62 29.66
N PRO A 13 -1.67 8.80 30.27
CA PRO A 13 -1.05 10.05 29.86
C PRO A 13 0.47 10.07 30.04
N GLU A 14 1.03 9.29 30.96
CA GLU A 14 2.48 9.25 31.20
C GLU A 14 3.19 8.45 30.10
N ILE A 15 2.56 7.36 29.64
CA ILE A 15 3.05 6.55 28.53
C ILE A 15 3.04 7.37 27.23
N GLU A 16 1.95 8.08 26.93
CA GLU A 16 1.83 8.88 25.70
C GLU A 16 2.88 10.00 25.65
N ARG A 17 3.13 10.68 26.78
CA ARG A 17 4.18 11.71 26.86
C ARG A 17 5.56 11.15 26.53
N THR A 18 5.89 10.00 27.10
CA THR A 18 7.19 9.35 26.93
C THR A 18 7.35 8.81 25.51
N ALA A 19 6.32 8.18 24.95
CA ALA A 19 6.29 7.72 23.57
C ALA A 19 6.51 8.88 22.59
N ARG A 20 5.85 10.02 22.80
CA ARG A 20 6.07 11.24 21.99
C ARG A 20 7.51 11.77 22.10
N ALA A 21 8.08 11.80 23.30
CA ALA A 21 9.46 12.22 23.50
C ALA A 21 10.44 11.30 22.75
N ASN A 22 10.26 9.98 22.88
CA ASN A 22 11.08 8.99 22.18
C ASN A 22 10.98 9.14 20.66
N ARG A 23 9.77 9.32 20.12
CA ARG A 23 9.56 9.54 18.68
C ARG A 23 10.25 10.81 18.19
N LYS A 24 10.30 11.86 19.02
CA LYS A 24 11.02 13.10 18.70
C LYS A 24 12.54 12.89 18.72
N ALA A 25 13.06 12.22 19.74
CA ALA A 25 14.49 11.92 19.85
C ALA A 25 14.98 11.09 18.66
N VAL A 26 14.23 10.05 18.28
CA VAL A 26 14.56 9.20 17.10
C VAL A 26 14.58 10.03 15.82
N ARG A 27 13.58 10.90 15.59
CA ARG A 27 13.56 11.77 14.41
C ARG A 27 14.76 12.71 14.36
N GLN A 28 15.11 13.31 15.49
CA GLN A 28 16.28 14.18 15.60
C GLN A 28 17.58 13.41 15.34
N ALA A 29 17.72 12.20 15.89
CA ALA A 29 18.88 11.35 15.65
C ALA A 29 19.01 10.97 14.17
N LYS A 30 17.91 10.59 13.50
CA LYS A 30 17.90 10.32 12.06
C LYS A 30 18.28 11.54 11.24
N GLN A 31 17.79 12.73 11.59
CA GLN A 31 18.17 13.98 10.92
C GLN A 31 19.64 14.31 11.13
N ALA A 32 20.14 14.18 12.37
CA ALA A 32 21.55 14.41 12.69
C ALA A 32 22.47 13.42 11.97
N ALA A 33 22.07 12.15 11.88
CA ALA A 33 22.78 11.13 11.10
C ALA A 33 22.82 11.51 9.62
N ARG A 34 21.68 11.90 9.01
CA ARG A 34 21.63 12.38 7.62
C ARG A 34 22.53 13.58 7.36
N VAL A 35 22.57 14.54 8.28
CA VAL A 35 23.44 15.72 8.19
C VAL A 35 24.91 15.31 8.32
N ALA A 36 25.25 14.41 9.25
CA ALA A 36 26.61 13.91 9.43
C ALA A 36 27.09 13.07 8.22
N THR A 37 26.20 12.29 7.60
CA THR A 37 26.52 11.54 6.38
C THR A 37 26.57 12.41 5.13
N LEU A 38 25.97 13.62 5.15
CA LEU A 38 25.99 14.54 4.00
C LEU A 38 27.41 15.04 3.66
N ASP A 39 28.34 14.99 4.62
CA ASP A 39 29.77 15.27 4.40
C ASP A 39 30.51 14.10 3.70
N GLN A 40 29.83 12.98 3.39
CA GLN A 40 30.34 11.90 2.55
C GLN A 40 29.52 11.81 1.25
N PRO A 41 30.13 11.94 0.06
CA PRO A 41 29.43 11.65 -1.18
C PRO A 41 29.28 10.13 -1.30
N SER A 42 28.11 9.66 -1.77
CA SER A 42 27.72 8.25 -2.03
C SER A 42 27.60 7.37 -0.77
N GLN A 43 26.61 6.51 -0.56
CA GLN A 43 25.56 5.92 -1.40
C GLN A 43 24.55 5.30 -0.41
N GLU A 44 23.27 5.33 -0.79
CA GLU A 44 22.29 4.25 -0.51
C GLU A 44 22.18 3.73 0.93
N GLU A 45 21.25 4.26 1.72
CA GLU A 45 20.42 3.39 2.57
C GLU A 45 18.97 3.91 2.56
N GLU A 46 18.15 3.21 1.78
CA GLU A 46 16.71 3.24 1.89
C GLU A 46 16.31 2.83 3.31
N GLU A 47 15.53 3.68 3.96
CA GLU A 47 14.62 3.24 5.01
C GLU A 47 13.27 3.96 4.79
N ASP A 48 12.72 3.75 3.59
CA ASP A 48 11.32 4.02 3.26
C ASP A 48 10.44 2.95 3.92
N THR A 49 10.28 3.08 5.23
CA THR A 49 9.12 2.54 5.96
C THR A 49 8.40 3.65 6.71
N SER A 50 8.32 4.84 6.09
CA SER A 50 7.43 5.91 6.53
C SER A 50 6.13 5.86 5.73
N SER A 51 5.25 4.92 6.06
CA SER A 51 3.81 5.12 5.86
C SER A 51 3.14 5.20 7.24
N PRO A 52 2.98 6.39 7.83
CA PRO A 52 2.04 6.56 8.92
C PRO A 52 0.63 6.52 8.31
N TYR A 53 -0.09 5.46 8.65
CA TYR A 53 -1.46 5.05 8.28
C TYR A 53 -2.59 6.10 8.41
N ILE A 54 -2.35 7.41 8.57
CA ILE A 54 -3.42 8.42 8.53
C ILE A 54 -2.91 9.65 7.77
N ALA A 55 -2.83 9.51 6.45
CA ALA A 55 -2.94 10.62 5.50
C ALA A 55 -4.42 10.68 5.06
N GLU A 56 -5.31 11.01 5.99
CA GLU A 56 -6.70 11.31 5.61
C GLU A 56 -6.69 12.66 4.86
N GLU A 57 -7.28 12.61 3.67
CA GLU A 57 -7.66 13.76 2.85
C GLU A 57 -6.52 14.53 2.13
N GLU A 58 -5.57 13.83 1.50
CA GLU A 58 -5.07 14.37 0.23
C GLU A 58 -6.21 14.22 -0.77
N HIS A 59 -6.86 15.33 -1.11
CA HIS A 59 -7.84 15.39 -2.19
C HIS A 59 -7.14 14.96 -3.48
N ILE A 60 -7.17 13.66 -3.76
CA ILE A 60 -6.80 13.10 -5.05
C ILE A 60 -7.82 13.69 -6.02
N GLU A 61 -7.44 14.76 -6.71
CA GLU A 61 -8.09 15.14 -7.94
C GLU A 61 -7.90 13.94 -8.87
N MET A 62 -8.92 13.09 -8.91
CA MET A 62 -9.08 12.04 -9.91
C MET A 62 -9.31 12.75 -11.25
N ALA A 63 -8.29 13.44 -11.76
CA ALA A 63 -8.12 13.66 -13.18
C ALA A 63 -7.86 12.26 -13.77
N GLU A 64 -8.93 11.49 -13.81
CA GLU A 64 -9.04 10.22 -14.47
C GLU A 64 -8.73 10.50 -15.93
N ALA A 65 -7.45 10.33 -16.28
CA ALA A 65 -7.07 10.05 -17.65
C ALA A 65 -7.71 8.69 -17.98
N ASN A 66 -9.01 8.72 -18.28
CA ASN A 66 -9.85 7.59 -18.59
C ASN A 66 -9.17 6.85 -19.74
N PRO A 67 -8.45 5.72 -19.49
CA PRO A 67 -7.88 4.97 -20.58
C PRO A 67 -9.06 4.52 -21.46
N PRO A 68 -8.89 4.46 -22.78
CA PRO A 68 -9.98 4.02 -23.65
C PRO A 68 -10.48 2.65 -23.16
N PRO A 69 -11.81 2.44 -23.08
CA PRO A 69 -12.36 1.21 -22.56
C PRO A 69 -11.84 0.01 -23.37
N PRO A 70 -11.59 -1.14 -22.72
CA PRO A 70 -11.11 -2.32 -23.42
C PRO A 70 -12.09 -2.71 -24.55
N PRO A 71 -11.58 -3.28 -25.66
CA PRO A 71 -12.44 -3.72 -26.75
C PRO A 71 -13.53 -4.66 -26.26
N ARG A 72 -14.79 -4.33 -26.59
CA ARG A 72 -15.92 -5.20 -26.31
C ARG A 72 -15.91 -6.37 -27.26
N ARG A 73 -16.11 -7.58 -26.73
CA ARG A 73 -16.31 -8.77 -27.54
C ARG A 73 -17.66 -8.70 -28.26
N THR A 74 -17.67 -8.89 -29.58
CA THR A 74 -18.90 -9.04 -30.38
C THR A 74 -19.47 -10.45 -30.25
N LEU A 75 -20.73 -10.67 -30.64
CA LEU A 75 -21.33 -12.02 -30.65
C LEU A 75 -20.51 -13.01 -31.51
N GLY A 76 -19.79 -12.53 -32.53
CA GLY A 76 -18.89 -13.34 -33.36
C GLY A 76 -17.62 -13.81 -32.64
N ASP A 77 -17.19 -13.10 -31.60
CA ASP A 77 -15.91 -13.33 -30.92
C ASP A 77 -15.98 -14.49 -29.92
N TYR A 78 -17.18 -15.00 -29.60
CA TYR A 78 -17.37 -16.11 -28.66
C TYR A 78 -17.06 -17.48 -29.29
N GLY A 79 -17.02 -17.58 -30.62
CA GLY A 79 -16.69 -18.81 -31.36
C GLY A 79 -15.30 -18.82 -31.99
N GLN A 80 -14.57 -17.70 -31.93
CA GLN A 80 -13.24 -17.57 -32.53
C GLN A 80 -12.20 -18.25 -31.63
N ARG A 81 -11.54 -19.28 -32.13
CA ARG A 81 -10.44 -19.97 -31.45
C ARG A 81 -9.16 -19.17 -31.70
N ASN A 82 -8.67 -18.48 -30.68
CA ASN A 82 -7.37 -17.82 -30.76
C ASN A 82 -6.30 -18.91 -30.59
N ASP A 83 -5.74 -19.40 -31.70
CA ASP A 83 -4.46 -20.12 -31.81
C ASP A 83 -4.02 -21.01 -30.62
N GLY A 84 -4.95 -21.79 -30.04
CA GLY A 84 -4.67 -22.77 -29.00
C GLY A 84 -5.20 -22.46 -27.59
N GLU A 85 -5.59 -21.23 -27.28
CA GLU A 85 -6.21 -20.90 -25.99
C GLU A 85 -7.73 -20.78 -26.14
N ILE A 86 -8.43 -21.86 -25.79
CA ILE A 86 -9.88 -21.88 -25.73
C ILE A 86 -10.31 -21.01 -24.53
N ALA A 87 -10.65 -19.75 -24.79
CA ALA A 87 -11.04 -18.75 -23.78
C ALA A 87 -12.39 -19.03 -23.05
N ASN A 88 -12.93 -20.25 -23.14
CA ASN A 88 -14.22 -20.65 -22.59
C ASN A 88 -14.15 -22.04 -21.93
N LEU A 89 -13.16 -22.27 -21.07
CA LEU A 89 -13.06 -23.48 -20.22
C LEU A 89 -13.95 -23.42 -18.96
N GLY A 90 -14.80 -22.40 -18.84
CA GLY A 90 -15.72 -22.22 -17.73
C GLY A 90 -17.07 -22.88 -17.98
N PHE A 91 -17.39 -23.85 -17.13
CA PHE A 91 -18.61 -24.67 -17.05
C PHE A 91 -18.64 -25.96 -17.89
N GLN A 92 -18.35 -27.06 -17.20
CA GLN A 92 -18.54 -28.44 -17.65
C GLN A 92 -19.73 -29.01 -16.85
N PRO A 93 -20.96 -29.08 -17.40
CA PRO A 93 -22.05 -29.76 -16.71
C PRO A 93 -21.76 -31.27 -16.67
N ALA A 94 -21.76 -31.85 -15.48
CA ALA A 94 -21.68 -33.30 -15.30
C ALA A 94 -23.08 -33.91 -15.52
N ASN A 95 -23.15 -34.96 -16.36
CA ASN A 95 -24.34 -35.80 -16.51
C ASN A 95 -24.32 -36.94 -15.50
#